data_AF-B7Z4V9-F1
#
_entry.id   AF-B7Z4V9-F1
#
_cell.length_a   1.000
_cell.length_b   1.000
_cell.length_c   1.000
_cell.angle_alpha   90.00
_cell.angle_beta   90.00
_cell.angle_gamma   90.00
#
_symmetry.space_group_name_H-M   'P 1'
#
loop_
_entity.id
_entity.type
_entity.pdbx_description
1 polymer ?
#
loop_
_entity_poly.entity_id
_entity_poly.type
_entity_poly.pdbx_seq_one_letter_code
_entity_poly.pdbx_strand_id
1 'polypeptide(L)'
;MQGILLLVFAKYQHLPYIQILSTKSTPTGLFGYWGNKGGVNICLKLYGYYVSIINCHLPPHISNNYQRLEHFDRILEMQNCEGRDIPNILDHDLIIWFGDMNFRIEDFGLHFVRESIKNRCYGGLWEKDQLSIAKKHDPLLREFQEGRLLFPPTYKFDRNSNDYDTSEKKRKPAWTDRILWRLKRQPCAGPDTPIPPASHFSLSLRGYSSHMTYGISDHKPVSGTFDLELKPLVSAPLIVLMPEDLWTVENDMMVSYSSTSDFPSSPWDWIGLYKVGLRDVNDYVSYAWVGDSKVSCSDNLNQVYIDISNIPTTEDEFLLCYYSNSLRSVVGISRPFQIPPGSLREDPLGEAQPQI
;
A
#
# COMPACT_ATOMS: atom_id res chain seq x y z
N MET A 1 -4.24 15.83 -11.15
CA MET A 1 -5.22 15.78 -10.04
C MET A 1 -4.54 16.37 -8.81
N GLN A 2 -5.20 17.28 -8.09
CA GLN A 2 -4.61 17.93 -6.90
C GLN A 2 -5.34 17.48 -5.64
N GLY A 3 -4.59 17.23 -4.56
CA GLY A 3 -5.14 17.04 -3.21
C GLY A 3 -5.66 15.64 -2.86
N ILE A 4 -5.33 14.60 -3.64
CA ILE A 4 -5.59 13.19 -3.26
C ILE A 4 -4.24 12.48 -3.22
N LEU A 5 -3.96 11.83 -2.09
CA LEU A 5 -2.71 11.11 -1.84
C LEU A 5 -3.03 9.69 -1.39
N LEU A 6 -2.30 8.71 -1.90
CA LEU A 6 -2.36 7.32 -1.45
C LEU A 6 -0.93 6.86 -1.18
N LEU A 7 -0.70 6.38 0.03
CA LEU A 7 0.57 5.85 0.50
C LEU A 7 0.34 4.42 1.00
N VAL A 8 1.27 3.53 0.68
CA VAL A 8 1.27 2.14 1.15
C VAL A 8 2.60 1.90 1.83
N PHE A 9 2.54 1.36 3.05
CA PHE A 9 3.71 1.00 3.84
C PHE A 9 3.64 -0.49 4.15
N ALA A 10 4.79 -1.17 4.14
CA ALA A 10 4.90 -2.58 4.48
C ALA A 10 6.08 -2.82 5.41
N LYS A 11 5.98 -3.81 6.30
CA LYS A 11 7.16 -4.29 7.03
C LYS A 11 8.14 -4.91 6.05
N TYR A 12 9.44 -4.69 6.27
CA TYR A 12 10.50 -5.11 5.34
C TYR A 12 10.44 -6.60 4.98
N GLN A 13 10.07 -7.47 5.93
CA GLN A 13 9.91 -8.92 5.73
C GLN A 13 8.91 -9.31 4.63
N HIS A 14 7.98 -8.41 4.27
CA HIS A 14 6.96 -8.63 3.24
C HIS A 14 7.38 -8.10 1.86
N LEU A 15 8.39 -7.22 1.80
CA LEU A 15 8.79 -6.55 0.54
C LEU A 15 9.09 -7.53 -0.61
N PRO A 16 9.81 -8.67 -0.40
CA PRO A 16 10.06 -9.64 -1.46
C PRO A 16 8.80 -10.25 -2.10
N TYR A 17 7.66 -10.14 -1.43
CA TYR A 17 6.37 -10.71 -1.85
C TYR A 17 5.38 -9.64 -2.31
N ILE A 18 5.82 -8.38 -2.38
CA ILE A 18 5.02 -7.24 -2.84
C ILE A 18 5.60 -6.71 -4.14
N GLN A 19 4.82 -6.80 -5.21
CA GLN A 19 5.19 -6.24 -6.51
C GLN A 19 4.19 -5.16 -6.91
N ILE A 20 4.65 -3.92 -7.06
CA ILE A 20 3.78 -2.83 -7.56
C ILE A 20 3.68 -2.96 -9.09
N LEU A 21 2.49 -3.30 -9.59
CA LEU A 21 2.25 -3.52 -11.01
C LEU A 21 1.91 -2.22 -11.74
N SER A 22 1.13 -1.35 -11.11
CA SER A 22 0.80 -0.03 -11.64
C SER A 22 0.34 0.94 -10.57
N THR A 23 0.53 2.23 -10.85
CA THR A 23 -0.04 3.34 -10.10
C THR A 23 -0.78 4.24 -11.08
N LYS A 24 -2.03 4.59 -10.77
CA LYS A 24 -2.88 5.37 -11.68
C LYS A 24 -3.58 6.52 -10.97
N SER A 25 -3.86 7.57 -11.72
CA SER A 25 -4.67 8.73 -11.30
C SER A 25 -5.78 8.92 -12.32
N THR A 26 -7.03 8.86 -11.87
CA THR A 26 -8.22 9.05 -12.70
C THR A 26 -8.88 10.38 -12.32
N PRO A 27 -8.65 11.47 -13.08
CA PRO A 27 -9.38 12.72 -12.87
C PRO A 27 -10.85 12.53 -13.27
N THR A 28 -11.75 13.11 -12.49
CA THR A 28 -13.19 13.15 -12.78
C THR A 28 -13.80 14.53 -12.57
N GLY A 29 -12.97 15.57 -12.39
CA GLY A 29 -13.44 16.95 -12.22
C GLY A 29 -14.08 17.55 -13.48
N LEU A 30 -14.09 18.88 -13.60
CA LEU A 30 -14.58 19.63 -14.77
C LEU A 30 -14.23 18.93 -16.09
N PHE A 31 -15.29 18.56 -16.84
CA PHE A 31 -15.25 17.85 -18.12
C PHE A 31 -14.57 16.47 -18.12
N GLY A 32 -14.35 15.86 -16.96
CA GLY A 32 -13.70 14.55 -16.83
C GLY A 32 -12.16 14.58 -16.90
N TYR A 33 -11.54 15.77 -17.00
CA TYR A 33 -10.08 15.89 -17.20
C TYR A 33 -9.39 16.85 -16.23
N TRP A 34 -10.12 17.78 -15.59
CA TRP A 34 -9.51 18.85 -14.80
C TRP A 34 -10.16 19.05 -13.44
N GLY A 35 -9.37 19.27 -12.38
CA GLY A 35 -9.88 19.55 -11.03
C GLY A 35 -9.35 18.65 -9.92
N ASN A 36 -10.03 18.72 -8.76
CA ASN A 36 -9.64 18.06 -7.50
C ASN A 36 -10.54 16.86 -7.12
N LYS A 37 -11.22 16.28 -8.11
CA LYS A 37 -12.08 15.10 -7.96
C LYS A 37 -11.56 13.97 -8.82
N GLY A 38 -11.69 12.75 -8.33
CA GLY A 38 -11.11 11.59 -8.97
C GLY A 38 -10.72 10.51 -7.98
N GLY A 39 -9.83 9.62 -8.44
CA GLY A 39 -9.23 8.59 -7.62
C GLY A 39 -7.77 8.35 -7.98
N VAL A 40 -6.97 7.96 -6.98
CA VAL A 40 -5.65 7.36 -7.15
C VAL A 40 -5.74 5.88 -6.80
N ASN A 41 -4.95 5.07 -7.49
CA ASN A 41 -4.92 3.63 -7.30
C ASN A 41 -3.49 3.11 -7.30
N ILE A 42 -3.23 2.12 -6.44
CA ILE A 42 -2.05 1.26 -6.48
C ILE A 42 -2.55 -0.18 -6.71
N CYS A 43 -2.13 -0.77 -7.82
CA CYS A 43 -2.32 -2.19 -8.13
C CYS A 43 -1.02 -2.93 -7.83
N LEU A 44 -1.09 -3.97 -7.01
CA LEU A 44 0.07 -4.76 -6.59
C LEU A 44 -0.25 -6.27 -6.57
N LYS A 45 0.80 -7.09 -6.67
CA LYS A 45 0.75 -8.48 -6.20
C LYS A 45 1.19 -8.51 -4.74
N LEU A 46 0.43 -9.23 -3.91
CA LEU A 46 0.75 -9.52 -2.52
C LEU A 46 0.74 -11.04 -2.35
N TYR A 47 1.91 -11.65 -2.12
CA TYR A 47 2.04 -13.12 -2.01
C TYR A 47 1.46 -13.88 -3.22
N GLY A 48 1.50 -13.25 -4.40
CA GLY A 48 0.95 -13.75 -5.66
C GLY A 48 -0.51 -13.40 -5.94
N TYR A 49 -1.24 -12.83 -4.97
CA TYR A 49 -2.63 -12.37 -5.14
C TYR A 49 -2.68 -10.94 -5.70
N TYR A 50 -3.62 -10.66 -6.58
CA TYR A 50 -3.84 -9.33 -7.13
C TYR A 50 -4.66 -8.47 -6.17
N VAL A 51 -4.09 -7.34 -5.75
CA VAL A 51 -4.72 -6.40 -4.80
C VAL A 51 -4.74 -4.99 -5.41
N SER A 52 -5.91 -4.36 -5.39
CA SER A 52 -6.10 -2.94 -5.73
C SER A 52 -6.43 -2.12 -4.49
N ILE A 53 -5.73 -1.00 -4.31
CA ILE A 53 -5.98 -0.04 -3.25
C ILE A 53 -6.31 1.30 -3.88
N ILE A 54 -7.53 1.80 -3.66
CA ILE A 54 -8.07 2.99 -4.29
C ILE A 54 -8.41 4.03 -3.21
N ASN A 55 -7.92 5.26 -3.39
CA ASN A 55 -8.37 6.43 -2.63
C ASN A 55 -9.10 7.40 -3.58
N CYS A 56 -10.28 7.89 -3.22
CA CYS A 56 -11.05 8.83 -4.04
C CYS A 56 -11.52 10.09 -3.30
N HIS A 57 -11.90 11.08 -4.09
CA HIS A 57 -12.61 12.27 -3.65
C HIS A 57 -13.72 12.54 -4.67
N LEU A 58 -14.96 12.22 -4.30
CA LEU A 58 -16.12 12.26 -5.19
C LEU A 58 -16.88 13.61 -5.08
N PRO A 59 -17.76 13.95 -6.05
CA PRO A 59 -18.45 15.23 -6.09
C PRO A 59 -19.22 15.56 -4.80
N PRO A 60 -19.09 16.79 -4.28
CA PRO A 60 -19.77 17.21 -3.06
C PRO A 60 -21.25 17.55 -3.34
N HIS A 61 -21.96 17.92 -2.28
CA HIS A 61 -23.39 18.30 -2.27
C HIS A 61 -24.38 17.14 -2.41
N ILE A 62 -25.51 17.28 -1.71
CA ILE A 62 -26.54 16.25 -1.63
C ILE A 62 -27.14 15.91 -3.00
N SER A 63 -27.33 16.90 -3.87
CA SER A 63 -27.91 16.76 -5.21
C SER A 63 -27.07 15.92 -6.19
N ASN A 64 -25.76 15.78 -5.95
CA ASN A 64 -24.84 15.18 -6.92
C ASN A 64 -24.69 13.66 -6.74
N ASN A 65 -25.74 12.98 -6.28
CA ASN A 65 -25.68 11.54 -6.01
C ASN A 65 -25.39 10.73 -7.26
N TYR A 66 -26.12 11.00 -8.35
CA TYR A 66 -25.89 10.34 -9.63
C TYR A 66 -24.45 10.53 -10.14
N GLN A 67 -23.93 11.76 -10.04
CA GLN A 67 -22.56 12.07 -10.43
C GLN A 67 -21.50 11.31 -9.61
N ARG A 68 -21.75 11.07 -8.31
CA ARG A 68 -20.87 10.24 -7.48
C ARG A 68 -20.82 8.80 -7.98
N LEU A 69 -21.95 8.23 -8.38
CA LEU A 69 -22.04 6.87 -8.92
C LEU A 69 -21.32 6.78 -10.27
N GLU A 70 -21.54 7.74 -11.17
CA GLU A 70 -20.82 7.82 -12.45
C GLU A 70 -19.29 7.91 -12.24
N HIS A 71 -18.85 8.73 -11.28
CA HIS A 71 -17.42 8.84 -10.98
C HIS A 71 -16.86 7.57 -10.33
N PHE A 72 -17.66 6.85 -9.55
CA PHE A 72 -17.30 5.55 -9.01
C PHE A 72 -17.03 4.58 -10.17
N ASP A 73 -17.98 4.39 -11.08
CA ASP A 73 -17.82 3.47 -12.22
C ASP A 73 -16.61 3.86 -13.08
N ARG A 74 -16.47 5.16 -13.40
CA ARG A 74 -15.36 5.69 -14.18
C ARG A 74 -14.00 5.42 -13.54
N ILE A 75 -13.89 5.59 -12.22
CA ILE A 75 -12.65 5.29 -11.50
C ILE A 75 -12.34 3.81 -11.62
N LEU A 76 -13.32 2.93 -11.42
CA LEU A 76 -13.10 1.48 -11.48
C LEU A 76 -12.65 1.02 -12.87
N GLU A 77 -13.35 1.45 -13.92
CA GLU A 77 -13.04 1.08 -15.31
C GLU A 77 -11.63 1.49 -15.74
N MET A 78 -11.20 2.70 -15.35
CA MET A 78 -9.89 3.25 -15.73
C MET A 78 -8.71 2.53 -15.06
N GLN A 79 -8.97 1.65 -14.08
CA GLN A 79 -7.91 0.86 -13.46
C GLN A 79 -7.41 -0.28 -14.34
N ASN A 80 -8.20 -0.73 -15.31
CA ASN A 80 -7.80 -1.80 -16.23
C ASN A 80 -6.61 -1.36 -17.09
N CYS A 81 -5.58 -2.20 -17.18
CA CYS A 81 -4.36 -1.91 -17.94
C CYS A 81 -4.39 -2.70 -19.25
N GLU A 82 -4.74 -2.03 -20.36
CA GLU A 82 -4.63 -2.64 -21.68
C GLU A 82 -3.17 -2.98 -22.02
N GLY A 83 -2.92 -4.16 -22.58
CA GLY A 83 -1.60 -4.57 -23.06
C GLY A 83 -0.59 -5.00 -21.98
N ARG A 84 -1.00 -5.12 -20.72
CA ARG A 84 -0.20 -5.78 -19.67
C ARG A 84 -0.87 -7.08 -19.26
N ASP A 85 -0.09 -8.07 -18.84
CA ASP A 85 -0.60 -9.33 -18.26
C ASP A 85 -1.11 -9.11 -16.82
N ILE A 86 -2.07 -8.20 -16.68
CA ILE A 86 -2.75 -7.84 -15.44
C ILE A 86 -4.24 -8.10 -15.66
N PRO A 87 -4.91 -8.90 -14.82
CA PRO A 87 -6.34 -9.15 -14.94
C PRO A 87 -7.20 -7.88 -14.87
N ASN A 88 -8.47 -8.01 -15.25
CA ASN A 88 -9.44 -6.95 -15.00
C ASN A 88 -9.52 -6.67 -13.49
N ILE A 89 -9.75 -5.42 -13.09
CA ILE A 89 -9.85 -5.06 -11.68
C ILE A 89 -10.93 -5.86 -10.93
N LEU A 90 -12.02 -6.22 -11.60
CA LEU A 90 -13.08 -7.03 -11.01
C LEU A 90 -12.66 -8.49 -10.76
N ASP A 91 -11.57 -8.93 -11.39
CA ASP A 91 -10.94 -10.24 -11.20
C ASP A 91 -9.80 -10.24 -10.18
N HIS A 92 -9.49 -9.08 -9.58
CA HIS A 92 -8.53 -8.99 -8.49
C HIS A 92 -9.08 -9.67 -7.24
N ASP A 93 -8.19 -10.31 -6.48
CA ASP A 93 -8.52 -11.07 -5.27
C ASP A 93 -9.06 -10.18 -4.16
N LEU A 94 -8.52 -8.96 -4.06
CA LEU A 94 -8.97 -7.94 -3.11
C LEU A 94 -8.96 -6.53 -3.74
N ILE A 95 -10.06 -5.81 -3.56
CA ILE A 95 -10.14 -4.37 -3.79
C ILE A 95 -10.44 -3.70 -2.46
N ILE A 96 -9.60 -2.77 -2.03
CA ILE A 96 -9.87 -1.84 -0.92
C ILE A 96 -10.11 -0.46 -1.54
N TRP A 97 -11.27 0.14 -1.27
CA TRP A 97 -11.64 1.44 -1.80
C TRP A 97 -12.12 2.37 -0.70
N PHE A 98 -11.41 3.46 -0.48
CA PHE A 98 -11.74 4.44 0.53
C PHE A 98 -11.61 5.88 0.03
N GLY A 99 -11.96 6.83 0.90
CA GLY A 99 -11.75 8.26 0.68
C GLY A 99 -12.96 9.10 1.04
N ASP A 100 -12.95 10.36 0.61
CA ASP A 100 -14.11 11.26 0.71
C ASP A 100 -15.08 10.95 -0.43
N MET A 101 -15.96 9.99 -0.19
CA MET A 101 -16.99 9.57 -1.14
C MET A 101 -18.17 10.55 -1.19
N ASN A 102 -18.22 11.52 -0.28
CA ASN A 102 -19.17 12.63 -0.29
C ASN A 102 -20.67 12.27 -0.30
N PHE A 103 -21.05 11.01 -0.05
CA PHE A 103 -22.43 10.59 0.12
C PHE A 103 -23.07 11.26 1.35
N ARG A 104 -24.36 11.58 1.24
CA ARG A 104 -25.11 12.37 2.22
C ARG A 104 -26.30 11.59 2.77
N ILE A 105 -26.84 12.06 3.89
CA ILE A 105 -28.09 11.58 4.45
C ILE A 105 -29.25 12.33 3.77
N GLU A 106 -30.17 11.63 3.14
CA GLU A 106 -31.39 12.18 2.51
C GLU A 106 -32.56 12.30 3.51
N ASP A 107 -33.65 12.94 3.09
CA ASP A 107 -34.99 12.99 3.70
C ASP A 107 -35.17 13.50 5.14
N PHE A 108 -34.11 13.53 5.97
CA PHE A 108 -34.18 14.08 7.33
C PHE A 108 -33.73 15.54 7.37
N GLY A 109 -34.50 16.35 8.09
CA GLY A 109 -34.13 17.71 8.45
C GLY A 109 -32.95 17.75 9.43
N LEU A 110 -32.25 18.88 9.48
CA LEU A 110 -31.05 19.07 10.30
C LEU A 110 -31.28 18.75 11.79
N HIS A 111 -32.43 19.16 12.34
CA HIS A 111 -32.78 18.92 13.75
C HIS A 111 -32.84 17.43 14.07
N PHE A 112 -33.53 16.64 13.24
CA PHE A 112 -33.65 15.19 13.43
C PHE A 112 -32.28 14.52 13.40
N VAL A 113 -31.45 14.87 12.40
CA VAL A 113 -30.09 14.31 12.29
C VAL A 113 -29.25 14.62 13.53
N ARG A 114 -29.27 15.87 14.02
CA ARG A 114 -28.54 16.27 15.22
C ARG A 114 -29.01 15.53 16.47
N GLU A 115 -30.32 15.36 16.64
CA GLU A 115 -30.88 14.64 17.78
C GLU A 115 -30.54 13.15 17.74
N SER A 116 -30.60 12.52 16.56
CA SER A 116 -30.14 11.13 16.36
C SER A 116 -28.66 10.97 16.71
N ILE A 117 -27.81 11.93 16.33
CA ILE A 117 -26.37 11.89 16.66
C ILE A 117 -26.16 12.05 18.17
N LYS A 118 -26.83 13.01 18.80
CA LYS A 118 -26.75 13.25 20.25
C LYS A 118 -27.12 12.00 21.06
N ASN A 119 -28.15 11.29 20.63
CA ASN A 119 -28.63 10.06 21.27
C ASN A 119 -27.87 8.80 20.81
N ARG A 120 -26.88 8.93 19.93
CA ARG A 120 -26.13 7.81 19.31
C ARG A 120 -27.04 6.78 18.61
N CYS A 121 -28.19 7.22 18.12
CA CYS A 121 -29.18 6.41 17.42
C CYS A 121 -29.00 6.53 15.90
N TYR A 122 -27.99 5.84 15.35
CA TYR A 122 -27.65 5.96 13.93
C TYR A 122 -28.51 5.11 12.98
N GLY A 123 -29.20 4.08 13.49
CA GLY A 123 -29.90 3.09 12.66
C GLY A 123 -30.87 3.70 11.64
N GLY A 124 -31.69 4.66 12.06
CA GLY A 124 -32.61 5.36 11.15
C GLY A 124 -31.89 6.20 10.10
N LEU A 125 -30.71 6.75 10.44
CA LEU A 125 -29.92 7.57 9.51
C LEU A 125 -29.29 6.73 8.40
N TRP A 126 -28.91 5.47 8.68
CA TRP A 126 -28.33 4.57 7.67
C TRP A 126 -29.31 4.26 6.54
N GLU A 127 -30.60 4.14 6.86
CA GLU A 127 -31.65 3.91 5.85
C GLU A 127 -31.81 5.09 4.88
N LYS A 128 -31.31 6.26 5.26
CA LYS A 128 -31.29 7.47 4.43
C LYS A 128 -29.90 7.86 3.94
N ASP A 129 -28.87 7.07 4.23
CA ASP A 129 -27.52 7.29 3.72
C ASP A 129 -27.45 6.89 2.23
N GLN A 130 -27.06 7.83 1.36
CA GLN A 130 -27.06 7.62 -0.09
C GLN A 130 -26.22 6.43 -0.54
N LEU A 131 -25.06 6.17 0.08
CA LEU A 131 -24.25 5.00 -0.27
C LEU A 131 -24.96 3.71 0.14
N SER A 132 -25.54 3.68 1.34
CA SER A 132 -26.32 2.54 1.83
C SER A 132 -27.52 2.25 0.92
N ILE A 133 -28.21 3.28 0.45
CA ILE A 133 -29.29 3.16 -0.55
C ILE A 133 -28.75 2.66 -1.89
N ALA A 134 -27.64 3.23 -2.39
CA ALA A 134 -27.05 2.83 -3.65
C ALA A 134 -26.66 1.34 -3.66
N LYS A 135 -26.01 0.85 -2.61
CA LYS A 135 -25.64 -0.57 -2.46
C LYS A 135 -26.84 -1.54 -2.46
N LYS A 136 -28.02 -1.08 -2.05
CA LYS A 136 -29.26 -1.89 -2.12
C LYS A 136 -29.74 -2.06 -3.56
N HIS A 137 -29.56 -1.05 -4.42
CA HIS A 137 -30.14 -1.02 -5.77
C HIS A 137 -29.15 -1.33 -6.89
N ASP A 138 -27.88 -0.99 -6.70
CA ASP A 138 -26.81 -1.18 -7.68
C ASP A 138 -26.13 -2.54 -7.49
N PRO A 139 -26.16 -3.44 -8.51
CA PRO A 139 -25.59 -4.77 -8.41
C PRO A 139 -24.08 -4.81 -8.15
N LEU A 140 -23.32 -3.87 -8.71
CA LEU A 140 -21.86 -3.83 -8.59
C LEU A 140 -21.44 -3.31 -7.22
N LEU A 141 -22.05 -2.20 -6.78
CA LEU A 141 -21.81 -1.65 -5.44
C LEU A 141 -22.23 -2.61 -4.32
N ARG A 142 -23.24 -3.47 -4.57
CA ARG A 142 -23.64 -4.54 -3.64
C ARG A 142 -22.52 -5.54 -3.38
N GLU A 143 -21.58 -5.72 -4.31
CA GLU A 143 -20.43 -6.61 -4.13
C GLU A 143 -19.39 -6.05 -3.16
N PHE A 144 -19.37 -4.73 -2.97
CA PHE A 144 -18.51 -4.10 -1.98
C PHE A 144 -19.14 -4.23 -0.59
N GLN A 145 -18.36 -4.75 0.35
CA GLN A 145 -18.66 -4.80 1.76
C GLN A 145 -18.25 -3.50 2.45
N GLU A 146 -18.91 -3.16 3.55
CA GLU A 146 -18.57 -2.03 4.42
C GLU A 146 -18.91 -2.39 5.87
N GLY A 147 -18.11 -1.90 6.83
CA GLY A 147 -18.40 -2.08 8.25
C GLY A 147 -19.60 -1.25 8.71
N ARG A 148 -20.22 -1.64 9.83
CA ARG A 148 -21.30 -0.82 10.42
C ARG A 148 -20.75 0.53 10.88
N LEU A 149 -21.44 1.62 10.53
CA LEU A 149 -21.10 2.99 10.93
C LEU A 149 -21.52 3.24 12.38
N LEU A 150 -20.78 2.66 13.33
CA LEU A 150 -21.02 2.79 14.78
C LEU A 150 -20.41 4.06 15.39
N PHE A 151 -20.00 5.00 14.54
CA PHE A 151 -19.40 6.29 14.90
C PHE A 151 -20.21 7.43 14.28
N PRO A 152 -20.17 8.65 14.86
CA PRO A 152 -20.98 9.76 14.37
C PRO A 152 -20.52 10.23 12.97
N PRO A 153 -21.40 10.91 12.20
CA PRO A 153 -21.05 11.49 10.90
C PRO A 153 -19.76 12.31 10.93
N THR A 154 -18.90 12.12 9.93
CA THR A 154 -17.51 12.62 9.89
C THR A 154 -17.38 14.00 9.26
N TYR A 155 -18.47 14.54 8.72
CA TYR A 155 -18.56 15.87 8.11
C TYR A 155 -19.91 16.50 8.47
N LYS A 156 -20.05 17.83 8.59
CA LYS A 156 -19.04 18.88 8.55
C LYS A 156 -18.85 19.48 9.94
N PHE A 157 -17.61 19.60 10.38
CA PHE A 157 -17.24 20.21 11.66
C PHE A 157 -16.74 21.65 11.50
N ASP A 158 -16.85 22.42 12.58
CA ASP A 158 -16.07 23.64 12.73
C ASP A 158 -14.60 23.28 13.01
N ARG A 159 -13.67 24.02 12.40
CA ARG A 159 -12.24 23.78 12.59
C ARG A 159 -11.83 23.96 14.05
N ASN A 160 -10.94 23.10 14.51
CA ASN A 160 -10.44 22.99 15.88
C ASN A 160 -11.55 22.70 16.91
N SER A 161 -12.70 22.16 16.47
CA SER A 161 -13.80 21.77 17.34
C SER A 161 -14.36 20.37 16.99
N ASN A 162 -15.22 19.86 17.88
CA ASN A 162 -16.11 18.74 17.64
C ASN A 162 -17.57 19.19 17.41
N ASP A 163 -17.80 20.50 17.32
CA ASP A 163 -19.08 21.06 16.95
C ASP A 163 -19.31 20.93 15.44
N TYR A 164 -20.52 20.50 15.07
CA TYR A 164 -20.95 20.47 13.68
C TYR A 164 -21.26 21.87 13.18
N ASP A 165 -20.96 22.12 11.91
CA ASP A 165 -21.04 23.40 11.18
C ASP A 165 -22.02 24.42 11.79
N THR A 166 -21.47 25.40 12.52
CA THR A 166 -22.23 26.51 13.12
C THR A 166 -22.32 27.73 12.20
N SER A 167 -21.68 27.68 11.03
CA SER A 167 -21.78 28.76 10.03
C SER A 167 -23.21 28.94 9.53
N GLU A 168 -23.47 30.06 8.84
CA GLU A 168 -24.78 30.35 8.24
C GLU A 168 -25.29 29.24 7.31
N LYS A 169 -24.37 28.50 6.67
CA LYS A 169 -24.71 27.40 5.75
C LYS A 169 -25.27 26.17 6.46
N LYS A 170 -24.99 26.00 7.77
CA LYS A 170 -25.46 24.91 8.65
C LYS A 170 -25.52 23.55 7.93
N ARG A 171 -24.40 23.12 7.34
CA ARG A 171 -24.35 21.89 6.54
C ARG A 171 -24.78 20.71 7.40
N LYS A 172 -25.71 19.92 6.84
CA LYS A 172 -26.22 18.71 7.50
C LYS A 172 -25.09 17.69 7.69
N PRO A 173 -24.93 17.11 8.90
CA PRO A 173 -23.94 16.07 9.12
C PRO A 173 -24.12 14.88 8.19
N ALA A 174 -23.03 14.27 7.72
CA ALA A 174 -23.01 13.11 6.84
C ALA A 174 -21.74 12.25 7.01
N TRP A 175 -21.84 10.95 6.73
CA TRP A 175 -20.69 10.06 6.60
C TRP A 175 -20.14 10.14 5.18
N THR A 176 -19.30 11.14 4.95
CA THR A 176 -18.64 11.37 3.66
C THR A 176 -17.41 10.49 3.48
N ASP A 177 -16.73 10.15 4.56
CA ASP A 177 -15.47 9.42 4.58
C ASP A 177 -15.73 7.92 4.82
N ARG A 178 -15.45 7.08 3.83
CA ARG A 178 -15.90 5.67 3.79
C ARG A 178 -14.76 4.72 3.44
N ILE A 179 -14.86 3.48 3.90
CA ILE A 179 -13.93 2.38 3.58
C ILE A 179 -14.74 1.17 3.15
N LEU A 180 -14.62 0.79 1.89
CA LEU A 180 -15.24 -0.38 1.30
C LEU A 180 -14.18 -1.41 0.91
N TRP A 181 -14.58 -2.67 0.86
CA TRP A 181 -13.73 -3.74 0.30
C TRP A 181 -14.54 -4.73 -0.50
N ARG A 182 -13.93 -5.35 -1.50
CA ARG A 182 -14.52 -6.43 -2.30
C ARG A 182 -13.51 -7.56 -2.42
N LEU A 183 -13.95 -8.78 -2.09
CA LEU A 183 -13.21 -9.99 -2.38
C LEU A 183 -13.67 -10.56 -3.72
N LYS A 184 -12.76 -11.17 -4.47
CA LYS A 184 -13.14 -11.90 -5.69
C LYS A 184 -14.20 -12.93 -5.39
N ARG A 185 -15.23 -13.01 -6.22
CA ARG A 185 -16.22 -14.08 -6.13
C ARG A 185 -15.51 -15.41 -6.41
N GLN A 186 -15.57 -16.33 -5.45
CA GLN A 186 -15.31 -17.72 -5.79
C GLN A 186 -16.41 -18.20 -6.74
N PRO A 187 -16.08 -18.96 -7.79
CA PRO A 187 -17.09 -19.63 -8.60
C PRO A 187 -17.97 -20.46 -7.66
N CYS A 188 -19.27 -20.18 -7.61
CA CYS A 188 -20.20 -21.08 -6.96
C CYS A 188 -20.12 -22.42 -7.71
N ALA A 189 -19.76 -23.49 -7.00
CA ALA A 189 -19.90 -24.84 -7.53
C ALA A 189 -21.37 -25.02 -7.95
N GLY A 190 -21.61 -25.23 -9.24
CA GLY A 190 -22.89 -25.78 -9.68
C GLY A 190 -23.09 -27.16 -9.06
N PRO A 191 -24.32 -27.70 -9.08
CA PRO A 191 -24.64 -28.98 -8.45
C PRO A 191 -23.70 -30.15 -8.85
N ASP A 192 -23.04 -30.07 -10.02
CA ASP A 192 -22.13 -31.09 -10.55
C ASP A 192 -20.64 -30.67 -10.63
N THR A 193 -20.24 -29.54 -10.04
CA THR A 193 -18.82 -29.12 -10.03
C THR A 193 -18.18 -29.43 -8.68
N PRO A 194 -17.00 -30.09 -8.63
CA PRO A 194 -16.29 -30.26 -7.37
C PRO A 194 -16.09 -28.88 -6.73
N ILE A 195 -16.50 -28.74 -5.46
CA ILE A 195 -16.27 -27.53 -4.69
C ILE A 195 -14.76 -27.24 -4.77
N PRO A 196 -14.34 -26.11 -5.38
CA PRO A 196 -12.93 -25.78 -5.40
C PRO A 196 -12.45 -25.71 -3.94
N PRO A 197 -11.25 -26.21 -3.62
CA PRO A 197 -10.74 -26.16 -2.25
C PRO A 197 -10.90 -24.74 -1.73
N ALA A 198 -11.48 -24.60 -0.53
CA ALA A 198 -11.84 -23.32 0.06
C ALA A 198 -10.72 -22.30 -0.16
N SER A 199 -11.01 -21.14 -0.77
CA SER A 199 -9.97 -20.14 -0.97
C SER A 199 -9.44 -19.76 0.41
N HIS A 200 -8.20 -20.15 0.70
CA HIS A 200 -7.43 -19.64 1.82
C HIS A 200 -7.03 -18.21 1.51
N PHE A 201 -8.01 -17.33 1.35
CA PHE A 201 -7.90 -15.90 1.14
C PHE A 201 -9.18 -15.29 1.70
N SER A 202 -9.12 -14.81 2.93
CA SER A 202 -10.26 -14.25 3.64
C SER A 202 -9.87 -12.95 4.33
N LEU A 203 -10.80 -11.99 4.36
CA LEU A 203 -10.61 -10.69 4.98
C LEU A 203 -11.68 -10.50 6.05
N SER A 204 -11.26 -10.24 7.28
CA SER A 204 -12.16 -9.94 8.39
C SER A 204 -11.91 -8.54 8.93
N LEU A 205 -12.98 -7.76 9.07
CA LEU A 205 -12.92 -6.43 9.66
C LEU A 205 -12.77 -6.54 11.19
N ARG A 206 -11.72 -5.95 11.74
CA ARG A 206 -11.45 -5.87 13.19
C ARG A 206 -11.95 -4.57 13.81
N GLY A 207 -11.81 -3.46 13.10
CA GLY A 207 -12.19 -2.15 13.62
C GLY A 207 -12.59 -1.21 12.50
N TYR A 208 -13.61 -0.39 12.74
CA TYR A 208 -14.04 0.69 11.85
C TYR A 208 -14.53 1.86 12.68
N SER A 209 -13.80 2.97 12.67
CA SER A 209 -14.00 4.08 13.60
C SER A 209 -13.59 5.42 13.01
N SER A 210 -14.18 6.50 13.54
CA SER A 210 -13.69 7.87 13.32
C SER A 210 -12.91 8.40 14.53
N HIS A 211 -12.03 9.36 14.29
CA HIS A 211 -11.09 9.89 15.29
C HIS A 211 -11.39 11.35 15.62
N MET A 212 -12.20 11.56 16.68
CA MET A 212 -12.68 12.89 17.09
C MET A 212 -11.61 13.78 17.72
N THR A 213 -10.46 13.23 18.13
CA THR A 213 -9.35 13.97 18.74
C THR A 213 -8.65 14.92 17.76
N TYR A 214 -8.78 14.68 16.45
CA TYR A 214 -8.19 15.54 15.41
C TYR A 214 -9.18 16.63 14.99
N GLY A 215 -8.78 17.90 15.17
CA GLY A 215 -9.64 19.07 14.91
C GLY A 215 -9.26 19.95 13.72
N ILE A 216 -8.10 19.73 13.09
CA ILE A 216 -7.54 20.68 12.11
C ILE A 216 -8.42 20.81 10.85
N SER A 217 -9.12 19.74 10.47
CA SER A 217 -10.02 19.68 9.32
C SER A 217 -11.49 19.81 9.75
N ASP A 218 -12.35 20.18 8.80
CA ASP A 218 -13.81 20.08 8.92
C ASP A 218 -14.33 18.64 8.72
N HIS A 219 -13.42 17.70 8.43
CA HIS A 219 -13.64 16.25 8.46
C HIS A 219 -12.91 15.60 9.64
N LYS A 220 -13.40 14.43 10.08
CA LYS A 220 -12.74 13.59 11.07
C LYS A 220 -12.10 12.36 10.40
N PRO A 221 -10.83 12.03 10.69
CA PRO A 221 -10.17 10.87 10.11
C PRO A 221 -10.96 9.58 10.39
N VAL A 222 -10.95 8.66 9.42
CA VAL A 222 -11.59 7.34 9.53
C VAL A 222 -10.52 6.27 9.34
N SER A 223 -10.58 5.21 10.15
CA SER A 223 -9.70 4.05 10.04
C SER A 223 -10.49 2.76 9.94
N GLY A 224 -10.00 1.85 9.10
CA GLY A 224 -10.44 0.46 9.03
C GLY A 224 -9.25 -0.46 9.28
N THR A 225 -9.39 -1.44 10.18
CA THR A 225 -8.37 -2.44 10.46
C THR A 225 -8.91 -3.81 10.09
N PHE A 226 -8.11 -4.59 9.37
CA PHE A 226 -8.51 -5.88 8.84
C PHE A 226 -7.46 -6.95 9.16
N ASP A 227 -7.92 -8.17 9.41
CA ASP A 227 -7.07 -9.35 9.36
C ASP A 227 -7.27 -10.01 7.99
N LEU A 228 -6.19 -10.10 7.22
CA LEU A 228 -6.13 -10.82 5.95
C LEU A 228 -5.46 -12.18 6.19
N GLU A 229 -6.24 -13.24 6.11
CA GLU A 229 -5.73 -14.61 6.19
C GLU A 229 -5.57 -15.16 4.77
N LEU A 230 -4.34 -15.55 4.41
CA LEU A 230 -4.06 -16.11 3.10
C LEU A 230 -3.08 -17.28 3.13
N LYS A 231 -3.18 -18.19 2.17
CA LYS A 231 -2.13 -19.17 1.85
C LYS A 231 -1.27 -18.59 0.72
N PRO A 232 0.01 -18.28 0.94
CA PRO A 232 0.84 -17.67 -0.10
C PRO A 232 0.91 -18.53 -1.37
N LEU A 233 0.65 -17.91 -2.53
CA LEU A 233 0.93 -18.53 -3.83
C LEU A 233 2.42 -18.45 -4.17
N VAL A 234 3.10 -17.48 -3.57
CA VAL A 234 4.56 -17.32 -3.57
C VAL A 234 5.02 -17.38 -2.11
N SER A 235 5.67 -18.48 -1.72
CA SER A 235 6.05 -18.77 -0.32
C SER A 235 7.53 -18.57 -0.03
N ALA A 236 8.37 -18.47 -1.07
CA ALA A 236 9.79 -18.16 -0.99
C ALA A 236 10.09 -16.94 -1.86
N PRO A 237 11.08 -16.10 -1.48
CA PRO A 237 11.48 -14.98 -2.30
C PRO A 237 12.17 -15.49 -3.58
N LEU A 238 12.09 -14.71 -4.66
CA LEU A 238 12.76 -15.07 -5.91
C LEU A 238 14.29 -15.03 -5.78
N ILE A 239 14.78 -14.19 -4.87
CA ILE A 239 16.20 -14.08 -4.52
C ILE A 239 16.39 -14.31 -3.01
N VAL A 240 17.32 -15.20 -2.68
CA VAL A 240 17.80 -15.38 -1.30
C VAL A 240 19.20 -14.80 -1.20
N LEU A 241 19.38 -13.81 -0.33
CA LEU A 241 20.66 -13.16 -0.04
C LEU A 241 21.34 -13.88 1.13
N MET A 242 22.61 -14.24 0.93
CA MET A 242 23.48 -14.92 1.90
C MET A 242 24.73 -14.05 2.07
N PRO A 243 24.67 -13.06 2.97
CA PRO A 243 25.80 -12.18 3.18
C PRO A 243 26.81 -12.93 4.08
N GLU A 244 28.11 -12.91 3.75
CA GLU A 244 29.11 -13.73 4.47
C GLU A 244 29.38 -13.24 5.90
N ASP A 245 29.81 -14.11 6.82
CA ASP A 245 29.84 -13.80 8.27
C ASP A 245 31.02 -12.89 8.72
N LEU A 246 31.99 -12.57 7.85
CA LEU A 246 33.16 -11.75 8.19
C LEU A 246 33.38 -10.63 7.17
N TRP A 247 32.84 -9.45 7.46
CA TRP A 247 33.19 -8.24 6.71
C TRP A 247 34.13 -7.35 7.51
N THR A 248 35.07 -6.76 6.80
CA THR A 248 35.98 -5.75 7.32
C THR A 248 36.10 -4.68 6.25
N VAL A 249 36.41 -3.44 6.64
CA VAL A 249 36.66 -2.33 5.68
C VAL A 249 37.79 -2.67 4.70
N GLU A 250 38.66 -3.64 5.05
CA GLU A 250 39.79 -4.10 4.24
C GLU A 250 39.42 -5.08 3.12
N ASN A 251 38.24 -5.72 3.19
CA ASN A 251 37.77 -6.66 2.17
C ASN A 251 36.43 -6.16 1.61
N ASP A 252 36.35 -5.97 0.29
CA ASP A 252 35.08 -5.65 -0.38
C ASP A 252 33.97 -6.61 0.07
N MET A 253 32.75 -6.08 0.26
CA MET A 253 31.66 -6.88 0.79
C MET A 253 31.18 -7.85 -0.29
N MET A 254 31.59 -9.11 -0.16
CA MET A 254 31.13 -10.18 -1.03
C MET A 254 29.74 -10.63 -0.59
N VAL A 255 28.76 -10.48 -1.49
CA VAL A 255 27.39 -10.93 -1.27
C VAL A 255 27.14 -12.14 -2.17
N SER A 256 26.84 -13.26 -1.52
CA SER A 256 26.35 -14.44 -2.21
C SER A 256 24.83 -14.40 -2.31
N TYR A 257 24.27 -14.82 -3.45
CA TYR A 257 22.83 -14.92 -3.61
C TYR A 257 22.44 -16.07 -4.55
N SER A 258 21.26 -16.64 -4.29
CA SER A 258 20.66 -17.63 -5.17
C SER A 258 19.33 -17.13 -5.73
N SER A 259 19.06 -17.47 -6.98
CA SER A 259 17.81 -17.16 -7.68
C SER A 259 17.01 -18.42 -8.00
N THR A 260 15.69 -18.29 -8.11
CA THR A 260 14.87 -19.36 -8.70
C THR A 260 15.21 -19.53 -10.19
N SER A 261 14.97 -20.73 -10.74
CA SER A 261 15.33 -21.07 -12.12
C SER A 261 14.56 -20.25 -13.17
N ASP A 262 13.39 -19.73 -12.81
CA ASP A 262 12.49 -18.94 -13.64
C ASP A 262 12.62 -17.42 -13.43
N PHE A 263 13.59 -16.99 -12.61
CA PHE A 263 13.77 -15.57 -12.31
C PHE A 263 14.20 -14.78 -13.55
N PRO A 264 13.45 -13.73 -13.97
CA PRO A 264 13.77 -12.94 -15.16
C PRO A 264 14.85 -11.89 -14.86
N SER A 265 16.09 -12.36 -14.66
CA SER A 265 17.23 -11.49 -14.33
C SER A 265 17.47 -10.43 -15.41
N SER A 266 17.79 -9.21 -14.98
CA SER A 266 18.20 -8.09 -15.83
C SER A 266 19.66 -7.71 -15.55
N PRO A 267 20.43 -7.25 -16.56
CA PRO A 267 21.72 -6.60 -16.31
C PRO A 267 21.58 -5.35 -15.42
N TRP A 268 20.39 -4.73 -15.44
CA TRP A 268 20.02 -3.58 -14.62
C TRP A 268 19.45 -3.96 -13.27
N ASP A 269 19.57 -5.22 -12.83
CA ASP A 269 19.26 -5.58 -11.44
C ASP A 269 20.41 -5.12 -10.54
N TRP A 270 20.13 -4.76 -9.29
CA TRP A 270 21.16 -4.34 -8.34
C TRP A 270 20.89 -4.87 -6.94
N ILE A 271 21.97 -5.00 -6.17
CA ILE A 271 21.92 -5.26 -4.74
C ILE A 271 22.34 -3.96 -4.05
N GLY A 272 21.41 -3.39 -3.28
CA GLY A 272 21.69 -2.21 -2.45
C GLY A 272 21.90 -2.60 -1.00
N LEU A 273 22.82 -1.91 -0.34
CA LEU A 273 23.04 -1.91 1.09
C LEU A 273 22.34 -0.71 1.71
N TYR A 274 21.48 -0.94 2.68
CA TYR A 274 20.62 0.08 3.28
C TYR A 274 20.79 0.10 4.80
N LYS A 275 20.65 1.28 5.40
CA LYS A 275 20.45 1.37 6.85
C LYS A 275 19.04 0.88 7.21
N VAL A 276 18.89 0.17 8.33
CA VAL A 276 17.57 -0.22 8.84
C VAL A 276 16.71 1.03 9.05
N GLY A 277 15.50 1.01 8.47
CA GLY A 277 14.60 2.17 8.44
C GLY A 277 14.56 2.94 7.12
N LEU A 278 15.12 2.38 6.04
CA LEU A 278 15.02 2.93 4.68
C LEU A 278 13.57 3.30 4.30
N ARG A 279 13.40 4.38 3.52
CA ARG A 279 12.09 4.92 3.12
C ARG A 279 11.84 4.77 1.63
N ASP A 280 12.89 4.79 0.83
CA ASP A 280 12.88 4.62 -0.61
C ASP A 280 13.93 3.59 -1.06
N VAL A 281 13.69 2.94 -2.20
CA VAL A 281 14.65 1.98 -2.80
C VAL A 281 15.93 2.66 -3.26
N ASN A 282 15.93 3.98 -3.44
CA ASN A 282 17.10 4.78 -3.78
C ASN A 282 17.86 5.31 -2.56
N ASP A 283 17.38 5.05 -1.32
CA ASP A 283 18.06 5.45 -0.08
C ASP A 283 19.22 4.49 0.31
N TYR A 284 19.87 3.86 -0.68
CA TYR A 284 20.99 2.95 -0.41
C TYR A 284 22.22 3.75 0.04
N VAL A 285 23.01 3.13 0.92
CA VAL A 285 24.32 3.63 1.37
C VAL A 285 25.39 3.27 0.34
N SER A 286 25.30 2.05 -0.20
CA SER A 286 26.11 1.56 -1.31
C SER A 286 25.31 0.55 -2.12
N TYR A 287 25.77 0.22 -3.32
CA TYR A 287 25.10 -0.74 -4.19
C TYR A 287 26.07 -1.37 -5.19
N ALA A 288 25.66 -2.47 -5.81
CA ALA A 288 26.34 -3.06 -6.95
C ALA A 288 25.35 -3.52 -8.01
N TRP A 289 25.68 -3.27 -9.28
CA TRP A 289 24.95 -3.82 -10.41
C TRP A 289 25.26 -5.31 -10.53
N VAL A 290 24.20 -6.13 -10.59
CA VAL A 290 24.35 -7.58 -10.65
C VAL A 290 24.99 -8.02 -11.97
N GLY A 291 24.69 -7.32 -13.08
CA GLY A 291 25.25 -7.66 -14.39
C GLY A 291 26.77 -7.44 -14.49
N ASP A 292 27.26 -6.34 -13.92
CA ASP A 292 28.65 -5.89 -14.09
C ASP A 292 29.59 -6.40 -13.00
N SER A 293 29.05 -6.65 -11.79
CA SER A 293 29.84 -7.00 -10.62
C SER A 293 29.83 -8.50 -10.30
N LYS A 294 29.38 -9.35 -11.22
CA LYS A 294 29.30 -10.80 -11.03
C LYS A 294 30.68 -11.46 -11.10
N VAL A 295 31.10 -12.09 -10.01
CA VAL A 295 32.46 -12.65 -9.84
C VAL A 295 32.51 -14.13 -10.22
N SER A 296 31.50 -14.89 -9.81
CA SER A 296 31.45 -16.34 -10.00
C SER A 296 30.01 -16.82 -10.16
N CYS A 297 29.85 -17.98 -10.79
CA CYS A 297 28.58 -18.68 -10.95
C CYS A 297 28.86 -20.18 -10.83
N SER A 298 28.42 -20.80 -9.74
CA SER A 298 28.47 -22.26 -9.57
C SER A 298 27.11 -22.72 -9.05
N ASP A 299 26.46 -23.64 -9.75
CA ASP A 299 25.18 -24.29 -9.37
C ASP A 299 24.25 -23.42 -8.49
N ASN A 300 23.59 -22.44 -9.12
CA ASN A 300 22.63 -21.48 -8.54
C ASN A 300 23.19 -20.47 -7.51
N LEU A 301 24.48 -20.48 -7.22
CA LEU A 301 25.13 -19.49 -6.37
C LEU A 301 25.83 -18.43 -7.23
N ASN A 302 25.49 -17.17 -6.98
CA ASN A 302 26.08 -16.01 -7.64
C ASN A 302 26.74 -15.12 -6.59
N GLN A 303 27.86 -14.49 -6.95
CA GLN A 303 28.61 -13.61 -6.05
C GLN A 303 28.81 -12.23 -6.68
N VAL A 304 28.61 -11.19 -5.87
CA VAL A 304 28.78 -9.78 -6.25
C VAL A 304 29.56 -9.04 -5.16
N TYR A 305 30.50 -8.18 -5.56
CA TYR A 305 31.17 -7.25 -4.64
C TYR A 305 30.41 -5.93 -4.56
N ILE A 306 30.26 -5.42 -3.34
CA ILE A 306 29.78 -4.07 -3.06
C ILE A 306 30.94 -3.29 -2.42
N ASP A 307 31.28 -2.14 -3.01
CA ASP A 307 32.25 -1.21 -2.46
C ASP A 307 31.69 -0.58 -1.18
N ILE A 308 32.40 -0.77 -0.07
CA ILE A 308 32.03 -0.26 1.26
C ILE A 308 33.02 0.77 1.80
N SER A 309 33.97 1.23 0.98
CA SER A 309 35.05 2.15 1.38
C SER A 309 34.55 3.46 1.99
N ASN A 310 33.36 3.92 1.58
CA ASN A 310 32.77 5.18 2.02
C ASN A 310 31.70 5.02 3.12
N ILE A 311 31.55 3.84 3.71
CA ILE A 311 30.54 3.59 4.74
C ILE A 311 31.08 4.06 6.10
N PRO A 312 30.38 4.98 6.79
CA PRO A 312 30.78 5.42 8.12
C PRO A 312 30.80 4.23 9.09
N THR A 313 31.92 4.06 9.80
CA THR A 313 32.03 3.11 10.91
C THR A 313 31.09 3.55 12.04
N THR A 314 29.93 2.92 12.10
CA THR A 314 28.82 3.22 13.01
C THR A 314 28.32 1.91 13.62
N GLU A 315 27.70 1.98 14.80
CA GLU A 315 27.00 0.82 15.40
C GLU A 315 25.64 0.54 14.73
N ASP A 316 25.39 1.14 13.56
CA ASP A 316 24.13 1.04 12.85
C ASP A 316 23.89 -0.38 12.33
N GLU A 317 22.63 -0.79 12.29
CA GLU A 317 22.20 -2.00 11.59
C GLU A 317 21.91 -1.69 10.11
N PHE A 318 22.33 -2.61 9.26
CA PHE A 318 22.16 -2.57 7.82
C PHE A 318 21.41 -3.79 7.32
N LEU A 319 20.87 -3.70 6.11
CA LEU A 319 20.24 -4.79 5.39
C LEU A 319 20.59 -4.70 3.90
N LEU A 320 20.53 -5.83 3.21
CA LEU A 320 20.67 -5.90 1.76
C LEU A 320 19.31 -6.09 1.12
N CYS A 321 19.05 -5.37 0.03
CA CYS A 321 17.90 -5.59 -0.84
C CYS A 321 18.37 -5.90 -2.25
N TYR A 322 17.85 -6.96 -2.86
CA TYR A 322 17.95 -7.20 -4.29
C TYR A 322 16.77 -6.54 -4.99
N TYR A 323 17.03 -5.58 -5.86
CA TYR A 323 16.01 -4.94 -6.68
C TYR A 323 16.05 -5.48 -8.11
N SER A 324 14.90 -5.99 -8.58
CA SER A 324 14.72 -6.42 -9.96
C SER A 324 14.20 -5.26 -10.81
N ASN A 325 14.94 -4.88 -11.84
CA ASN A 325 14.51 -3.89 -12.81
C ASN A 325 13.37 -4.39 -13.68
N SER A 326 13.39 -5.66 -14.08
CA SER A 326 12.31 -6.30 -14.85
C SER A 326 10.98 -6.27 -14.10
N LEU A 327 11.01 -6.60 -12.80
CA LEU A 327 9.81 -6.67 -11.96
C LEU A 327 9.50 -5.35 -11.24
N ARG A 328 10.41 -4.38 -11.29
CA ARG A 328 10.37 -3.08 -10.61
C ARG A 328 10.03 -3.19 -9.13
N SER A 329 10.68 -4.13 -8.45
CA SER A 329 10.39 -4.45 -7.05
C SER A 329 11.62 -5.04 -6.35
N VAL A 330 11.62 -4.95 -5.02
CA VAL A 330 12.54 -5.69 -4.17
C VAL A 330 12.08 -7.15 -4.16
N VAL A 331 12.96 -8.08 -4.52
CA VAL A 331 12.65 -9.51 -4.69
C VAL A 331 13.47 -10.43 -3.79
N GLY A 332 14.37 -9.84 -3.00
CA GLY A 332 15.15 -10.50 -1.96
C GLY A 332 15.59 -9.49 -0.91
N ILE A 333 15.62 -9.92 0.35
CA ILE A 333 16.07 -9.10 1.48
C ILE A 333 16.86 -9.96 2.46
N SER A 334 17.96 -9.44 3.00
CA SER A 334 18.72 -10.14 4.05
C SER A 334 18.08 -9.95 5.43
N ARG A 335 18.59 -10.67 6.43
CA ARG A 335 18.40 -10.26 7.82
C ARG A 335 19.22 -9.00 8.11
N PRO A 336 18.80 -8.16 9.07
CA PRO A 336 19.65 -7.08 9.57
C PRO A 336 20.97 -7.61 10.11
N PHE A 337 22.02 -6.82 9.96
CA PHE A 337 23.38 -7.12 10.40
C PHE A 337 24.13 -5.82 10.74
N GLN A 338 25.24 -5.93 11.47
CA GLN A 338 26.15 -4.80 11.70
C GLN A 338 27.43 -4.97 10.88
N ILE A 339 28.01 -3.85 10.45
CA ILE A 339 29.31 -3.85 9.78
C ILE A 339 30.36 -3.50 10.86
N PRO A 340 31.32 -4.39 11.16
CA PRO A 340 32.32 -4.12 12.18
C PRO A 340 33.14 -2.87 11.86
N PRO A 341 33.44 -2.01 12.85
CA PRO A 341 34.39 -0.92 12.64
C PRO A 341 35.75 -1.49 12.29
N GLY A 342 36.28 -1.14 11.10
CA GLY A 342 37.61 -1.57 10.67
C GLY A 342 38.65 -1.14 11.70
N SER A 343 39.46 -2.09 12.18
CA SER A 343 40.67 -1.76 12.93
C SER A 343 41.61 -1.01 12.00
N LEU A 344 41.77 0.30 12.20
CA LEU A 344 42.83 1.08 11.57
C LEU A 344 44.16 0.35 11.83
N ARG A 345 44.84 -0.12 10.79
CA ARG A 345 46.25 -0.53 10.91
C ARG A 345 47.02 0.65 11.48
N GLU A 346 47.61 0.48 12.66
CA GLU A 346 48.86 1.16 12.95
C GLU A 346 49.86 0.65 11.91
N ASP A 347 50.29 1.52 11.00
CA ASP A 347 51.45 1.25 10.16
C ASP A 347 52.61 0.86 11.08
N PRO A 348 53.27 -0.30 10.89
CA PRO A 348 54.55 -0.51 11.52
C PRO A 348 55.52 0.44 10.79
N LEU A 349 55.64 1.67 11.31
CA LEU A 349 56.70 2.59 10.97
C LEU A 349 58.01 1.82 11.12
N GLY A 350 58.59 1.47 9.97
CA GLY A 350 59.92 0.92 9.90
C GLY A 350 60.87 1.90 10.55
N GLU A 351 61.41 1.53 11.72
CA GLU A 351 62.63 2.11 12.24
C GLU A 351 63.76 1.76 11.28
N ALA A 352 63.96 2.61 10.29
CA ALA A 352 65.25 2.73 9.64
C ALA A 352 66.22 3.31 10.68
N GLN A 353 67.00 2.43 11.32
CA GLN A 353 68.19 2.85 12.07
C GLN A 353 69.20 3.44 11.09
N PRO A 354 69.67 4.69 11.29
CA PRO A 354 70.83 5.19 10.57
C PRO A 354 72.10 4.62 11.21
N GLN A 355 72.93 4.03 10.38
CA GLN A 355 74.33 3.71 10.72
C GLN A 355 75.09 4.98 11.08
N ILE A 356 75.75 5.00 12.24
CA ILE A 356 77.15 5.42 12.42
C ILE A 356 77.81 4.47 13.43
#